data_AF-A0A7C2Z823-F1
#
_entry.id   AF-A0A7C2Z823-F1
#
_cell.length_a   1.000
_cell.length_b   1.000
_cell.length_c   1.000
_cell.angle_alpha   90.00
_cell.angle_beta   90.00
_cell.angle_gamma   90.00
#
_symmetry.space_group_name_H-M   'P 1'
#
loop_
_entity.id
_entity.type
_entity.pdbx_description
1 polymer ?
#
loop_
_entity_poly.entity_id
_entity_poly.type
_entity_poly.pdbx_seq_one_letter_code
_entity_poly.pdbx_strand_id
1 'polypeptide(L)'
;MAKGKRKVVREIVGGEVYEYVPLGKHIVSAKGVCGGRPTFKYTRVEVRHVLDLLAHGWTIEQIVRDFNRPEIHPEAIEEALRLAAKALERWSLEVGKAA
;
A
#
# COMPACT_ATOMS: atom_id res chain seq x y z
N MET A 1 18.64 2.53 13.93
CA MET A 1 17.84 3.75 14.09
C MET A 1 16.45 3.35 14.57
N ALA A 2 16.00 3.90 15.69
CA ALA A 2 14.79 3.47 16.40
C ALA A 2 13.54 3.59 15.51
N LYS A 3 12.86 2.46 15.27
CA LYS A 3 11.55 2.39 14.60
C LYS A 3 10.54 3.14 15.48
N GLY A 4 10.17 4.36 15.13
CA GLY A 4 8.95 4.96 15.64
C GLY A 4 7.80 4.00 15.33
N LYS A 5 7.19 3.38 16.35
CA LYS A 5 6.00 2.55 16.17
C LYS A 5 4.97 3.42 15.43
N ARG A 6 4.67 3.10 14.17
CA ARG A 6 3.64 3.80 13.40
C ARG A 6 2.34 3.66 14.19
N LYS A 7 1.77 4.79 14.62
CA LYS A 7 0.56 4.79 15.46
C LYS A 7 -0.61 4.26 14.64
N VAL A 8 -1.41 3.42 15.28
CA VAL A 8 -2.70 2.99 14.73
C VAL A 8 -3.61 4.22 14.67
N VAL A 9 -4.19 4.47 13.51
CA VAL A 9 -5.23 5.47 13.28
C VAL A 9 -6.58 4.78 13.34
N ARG A 10 -7.55 5.45 13.97
CA ARG A 10 -8.95 5.00 14.08
C ARG A 10 -9.84 6.17 13.68
N GLU A 11 -10.69 5.95 12.70
CA GLU A 11 -11.67 6.94 12.23
C GLU A 11 -12.97 6.25 11.78
N ILE A 12 -14.04 7.01 11.61
CA ILE A 12 -15.33 6.47 11.14
C ILE A 12 -15.45 6.75 9.64
N VAL A 13 -15.68 5.71 8.84
CA VAL A 13 -15.87 5.81 7.39
C VAL A 13 -17.15 5.06 7.03
N GLY A 14 -18.13 5.75 6.45
CA GLY A 14 -19.42 5.13 6.08
C GLY A 14 -20.19 4.55 7.26
N GLY A 15 -20.00 5.06 8.49
CA GLY A 15 -20.62 4.55 9.72
C GLY A 15 -19.85 3.40 10.40
N GLU A 16 -18.82 2.87 9.76
CA GLU A 16 -18.01 1.77 10.28
C GLU A 16 -16.66 2.27 10.83
N VAL A 17 -16.11 1.57 11.83
CA VAL A 17 -14.78 1.88 12.37
C VAL A 17 -13.71 1.42 11.38
N TYR A 18 -12.93 2.36 10.90
CA TYR A 18 -11.77 2.13 10.07
C TYR A 18 -10.48 2.29 10.87
N GLU A 19 -9.86 1.15 11.20
CA GLU A 19 -8.61 1.07 11.96
C GLU A 19 -7.45 0.59 11.07
N TYR A 20 -6.40 1.41 10.97
CA TYR A 20 -5.27 1.12 10.10
C TYR A 20 -3.94 1.69 10.60
N VAL A 21 -2.84 1.13 10.10
CA VAL A 21 -1.48 1.64 10.25
C VAL A 21 -1.07 2.32 8.94
N PRO A 22 -0.74 3.62 8.94
CA PRO A 22 -0.24 4.28 7.74
C PRO A 22 1.11 3.69 7.31
N LEU A 23 1.21 3.26 6.05
CA LEU A 23 2.49 2.84 5.46
C LEU A 23 3.16 3.95 4.66
N GLY A 24 2.35 4.84 4.11
CA GLY A 24 2.70 6.12 3.51
C GLY A 24 1.53 7.10 3.64
N LYS A 25 1.43 8.05 2.70
CA LYS A 25 0.33 9.02 2.62
C LYS A 25 -0.95 8.38 2.04
N HIS A 26 -0.79 7.49 1.07
CA HIS A 26 -1.86 6.86 0.31
C HIS A 26 -1.98 5.36 0.58
N ILE A 27 -0.92 4.71 1.07
CA ILE A 27 -0.92 3.27 1.35
C ILE A 27 -1.01 3.00 2.85
N VAL A 28 -1.84 2.03 3.23
CA VAL A 28 -2.13 1.67 4.63
C VAL A 28 -2.20 0.16 4.80
N SER A 29 -2.10 -0.29 6.05
CA SER A 29 -2.35 -1.68 6.45
C SER A 29 -3.44 -1.69 7.52
N ALA A 30 -4.59 -2.27 7.20
CA ALA A 30 -5.74 -2.34 8.09
C ALA A 30 -6.09 -3.80 8.35
N LYS A 31 -6.06 -4.28 9.60
CA LYS A 31 -6.29 -5.70 9.90
C LYS A 31 -7.65 -6.21 9.39
N GLY A 32 -8.68 -5.35 9.43
CA GLY A 32 -10.02 -5.63 8.90
C GLY A 32 -10.17 -5.54 7.38
N VAL A 33 -9.15 -5.08 6.65
CA VAL A 33 -9.17 -4.93 5.18
C VAL A 33 -8.10 -5.82 4.58
N CYS A 34 -8.50 -6.73 3.69
CA CYS A 34 -7.59 -7.67 3.01
C CYS A 34 -6.59 -8.37 3.97
N GLY A 35 -7.02 -8.65 5.22
CA GLY A 35 -6.20 -9.31 6.23
C GLY A 35 -4.96 -8.53 6.67
N GLY A 36 -4.95 -7.20 6.55
CA GLY A 36 -3.80 -6.36 6.86
C GLY A 36 -2.77 -6.23 5.75
N ARG A 37 -3.00 -6.83 4.57
CA ARG A 37 -2.14 -6.59 3.41
C ARG A 37 -2.21 -5.10 3.00
N PRO A 38 -1.13 -4.53 2.44
CA PRO A 38 -1.13 -3.13 2.02
C PRO A 38 -2.21 -2.84 0.98
N THR A 39 -3.04 -1.84 1.25
CA THR A 39 -4.07 -1.34 0.33
C THR A 39 -3.93 0.16 0.11
N PHE A 40 -4.52 0.66 -0.97
CA PHE A 40 -4.78 2.08 -1.13
C PHE A 40 -5.80 2.51 -0.08
N LYS A 41 -5.52 3.60 0.65
CA LYS A 41 -6.33 4.10 1.75
C LYS A 41 -7.78 4.25 1.30
N TYR A 42 -8.73 3.80 2.14
CA TYR A 42 -10.18 3.80 1.86
C TYR A 42 -10.64 2.88 0.73
N THR A 43 -9.78 1.96 0.27
CA THR A 43 -10.15 0.98 -0.74
C THR A 43 -9.89 -0.45 -0.25
N ARG A 44 -10.46 -1.42 -0.97
CA ARG A 44 -10.07 -2.84 -0.89
C ARG A 44 -9.15 -3.26 -2.05
N VAL A 45 -8.48 -2.30 -2.69
CA VAL A 45 -7.52 -2.57 -3.76
C VAL A 45 -6.15 -2.79 -3.14
N GLU A 46 -5.64 -4.00 -3.28
CA GLU A 46 -4.33 -4.38 -2.77
C GLU A 46 -3.21 -3.77 -3.62
N VAL A 47 -2.15 -3.29 -2.96
CA VAL A 47 -0.94 -2.82 -3.65
C VAL A 47 -0.36 -3.91 -4.54
N ARG A 48 -0.36 -5.17 -4.07
CA ARG A 48 0.10 -6.32 -4.86
C ARG A 48 -0.61 -6.40 -6.21
N HIS A 49 -1.93 -6.21 -6.24
CA HIS A 49 -2.68 -6.32 -7.48
C HIS A 49 -2.28 -5.25 -8.50
N VAL A 50 -2.06 -4.00 -8.05
CA VAL A 50 -1.55 -2.93 -8.92
C VAL A 50 -0.13 -3.23 -9.41
N LEU A 51 0.75 -3.77 -8.55
CA LEU A 51 2.09 -4.20 -8.96
C LEU A 51 2.04 -5.33 -9.99
N ASP A 52 1.11 -6.29 -9.82
CA ASP A 52 0.90 -7.37 -10.77
C ASP A 52 0.45 -6.81 -12.14
N LEU A 53 -0.48 -5.85 -12.18
CA LEU A 53 -0.88 -5.19 -13.43
C LEU A 53 0.30 -4.51 -14.14
N LEU A 54 1.11 -3.74 -13.39
CA LEU A 54 2.32 -3.09 -13.92
C LEU A 54 3.32 -4.13 -14.46
N ALA A 55 3.49 -5.26 -13.76
CA ALA A 55 4.35 -6.35 -14.22
C ALA A 55 3.85 -7.01 -15.52
N HIS A 56 2.54 -6.99 -15.78
CA HIS A 56 1.93 -7.43 -17.04
C HIS A 56 1.92 -6.33 -18.13
N GLY A 57 2.64 -5.23 -17.93
CA GLY A 57 2.82 -4.17 -18.93
C GLY A 57 1.72 -3.12 -18.98
N TRP A 58 0.82 -3.09 -17.99
CA TRP A 58 -0.15 -1.99 -17.88
C TRP A 58 0.56 -0.68 -17.56
N THR A 59 0.09 0.42 -18.16
CA THR A 59 0.56 1.77 -17.77
C THR A 59 -0.21 2.29 -16.56
N ILE A 60 0.37 3.26 -15.85
CA ILE A 60 -0.28 3.90 -14.71
C ILE A 60 -1.61 4.54 -15.14
N GLU A 61 -1.66 5.16 -16.31
CA GLU A 61 -2.86 5.82 -16.84
C GLU A 61 -3.97 4.81 -17.12
N GLN A 62 -3.63 3.61 -17.64
CA GLN A 62 -4.59 2.53 -17.84
C GLN A 62 -5.15 2.04 -16.51
N ILE A 63 -4.29 1.85 -15.51
CA ILE A 63 -4.69 1.40 -14.17
C ILE A 63 -5.61 2.42 -13.50
N VAL A 64 -5.25 3.71 -13.51
CA VAL A 64 -6.06 4.80 -12.93
C VAL A 64 -7.43 4.87 -13.62
N ARG A 65 -7.45 4.74 -14.95
CA ARG A 65 -8.69 4.75 -15.73
C ARG A 65 -9.58 3.55 -15.45
N ASP A 66 -8.99 2.36 -15.33
CA ASP A 66 -9.73 1.11 -15.10
C ASP A 66 -10.36 1.07 -13.71
N PHE A 67 -9.58 1.36 -12.66
CA PHE A 67 -10.13 1.42 -11.31
C PHE A 67 -11.15 2.54 -11.13
N ASN A 68 -10.96 3.69 -11.80
CA ASN A 68 -11.84 4.85 -11.73
C ASN A 68 -12.24 5.21 -10.29
N ARG A 69 -11.21 5.44 -9.45
CA ARG A 69 -11.33 5.79 -8.02
C ARG A 69 -10.39 6.94 -7.68
N PRO A 70 -10.82 7.98 -6.94
CA PRO A 70 -9.96 9.08 -6.53
C PRO A 70 -8.71 8.64 -5.74
N GLU A 71 -8.82 7.56 -4.98
CA GLU A 71 -7.75 7.03 -4.14
C GLU A 71 -6.65 6.35 -4.95
N ILE A 72 -6.93 5.98 -6.20
CA ILE A 72 -6.04 5.28 -7.12
C ILE A 72 -5.69 6.24 -8.25
N HIS A 73 -4.76 7.14 -7.95
CA HIS A 73 -4.22 8.15 -8.86
C HIS A 73 -2.69 7.97 -8.99
N PRO A 74 -2.02 8.65 -9.94
CA PRO A 74 -0.61 8.42 -10.23
C PRO A 74 0.31 8.51 -8.99
N GLU A 75 0.18 9.56 -8.17
CA GLU A 75 1.02 9.72 -6.96
C GLU A 75 0.88 8.57 -5.95
N ALA A 76 -0.32 8.01 -5.81
CA ALA A 76 -0.56 6.87 -4.93
C ALA A 76 0.10 5.58 -5.46
N ILE A 77 0.06 5.38 -6.78
CA ILE A 77 0.71 4.24 -7.45
C ILE A 77 2.24 4.39 -7.36
N GLU A 78 2.77 5.58 -7.58
CA GLU A 78 4.19 5.88 -7.40
C GLU A 78 4.64 5.69 -5.94
N GLU A 79 3.80 6.05 -4.97
CA GLU A 79 4.06 5.73 -3.56
C GLU A 79 4.13 4.23 -3.33
N ALA A 80 3.20 3.46 -3.89
CA ALA A 80 3.21 2.01 -3.81
C ALA A 80 4.50 1.40 -4.39
N LEU A 81 4.97 1.88 -5.56
CA LEU A 81 6.23 1.48 -6.17
C LEU A 81 7.43 1.78 -5.27
N ARG A 82 7.52 3.00 -4.72
CA ARG A 82 8.61 3.37 -3.80
C ARG A 82 8.61 2.52 -2.53
N LEU A 83 7.44 2.22 -1.97
CA LEU A 83 7.32 1.35 -0.81
C LEU A 83 7.72 -0.09 -1.14
N ALA A 84 7.35 -0.61 -2.32
CA ALA A 84 7.74 -1.93 -2.78
C ALA A 84 9.27 -2.06 -2.94
N ALA A 85 9.91 -1.08 -3.58
CA ALA A 85 11.36 -1.05 -3.73
C ALA A 85 12.09 -1.06 -2.37
N LYS A 86 11.65 -0.21 -1.43
CA LYS A 86 12.20 -0.17 -0.07
C LYS A 86 11.98 -1.47 0.70
N ALA A 87 10.83 -2.11 0.51
CA ALA A 87 10.52 -3.39 1.16
C ALA A 87 11.44 -4.50 0.64
N LEU A 88 11.67 -4.54 -0.67
CA LEU A 88 12.57 -5.52 -1.30
C LEU A 88 14.03 -5.32 -0.85
N GLU A 89 14.52 -4.09 -0.89
CA GLU A 89 15.87 -3.75 -0.42
C GLU A 89 16.06 -4.17 1.04
N ARG A 90 15.10 -3.83 1.90
CA ARG A 90 15.15 -4.20 3.32
C ARG A 90 15.14 -5.71 3.52
N TRP A 91 14.28 -6.43 2.82
CA TRP A 91 14.22 -7.89 2.90
C TRP A 91 15.55 -8.53 2.44
N SER A 92 16.12 -8.05 1.34
CA SER A 92 17.42 -8.50 0.84
C SER A 92 18.54 -8.30 1.86
N LEU A 93 18.61 -7.13 2.50
CA LEU A 93 19.58 -6.86 3.57
C LEU A 93 19.36 -7.70 4.83
N GLU A 94 18.12 -8.07 5.15
CA GLU A 94 17.81 -8.97 6.29
C GLU A 94 18.25 -10.40 5.98
N VAL A 95 17.97 -10.90 4.78
CA VAL A 95 18.41 -12.23 4.31
C VAL A 95 19.95 -12.31 4.23
N GLY A 96 20.59 -11.31 3.64
CA GLY A 96 22.05 -11.29 3.48
C GLY A 96 22.84 -11.19 4.79
N LYS A 97 22.21 -10.77 5.90
CA LYS A 97 22.82 -10.81 7.24
C LYS A 97 22.67 -12.16 7.94
N ALA A 98 21.72 -12.99 7.48
CA ALA A 98 21.45 -14.31 8.03
C ALA A 98 22.22 -15.42 7.30
N ALA A 99 22.85 -15.10 6.16
CA ALA A 99 23.76 -15.95 5.40
C ALA A 99 25.22 -15.73 5.84
#